data_AF-A0A2L2M1D7-F1
#
_entry.id   AF-A0A2L2M1D7-F1
#
_cell.length_a   1.000
_cell.length_b   1.000
_cell.length_c   1.000
_cell.angle_alpha   90.00
_cell.angle_beta   90.00
_cell.angle_gamma   90.00
#
_symmetry.space_group_name_H-M   'P 1'
#
loop_
_entity.id
_entity.type
_entity.pdbx_description
1 polymer ?
#
loop_
_entity_poly.entity_id
_entity_poly.type
_entity_poly.pdbx_seq_one_letter_code
_entity_poly.pdbx_strand_id
1 'polypeptide(L)'
;MDVETRQLQQQLTEAGQLPEVLILKPITTSTNDDVREIAQKGVQSVLVCSTRQTHGRGQRQRQWVSPEGNIYLSTLLNLRTPVNGRLALEIALNILQMPSLQALNLQVKWPNDLYSPQGKWGGILIEPISAQQVIVGVGLNLAPVSSAVIDQKTTSLTELGLVSIDRVRLIAELYLAIQQACDWFNHDCYNLASRFNHHAAFMQQQVEFEHFKGTCQGTFLGIQDDGAVQIETAQGLEVFYQGRLRPIDHAESSS
;
A
#
# COMPACT_ATOMS: atom_id res chain seq x y z
N MET A 1 -11.52 -9.35 -25.83
CA MET A 1 -11.66 -8.68 -24.53
C MET A 1 -12.57 -9.54 -23.68
N ASP A 2 -12.05 -10.06 -22.57
CA ASP A 2 -12.82 -10.92 -21.66
C ASP A 2 -13.90 -10.14 -20.88
N VAL A 3 -14.74 -10.88 -20.15
CA VAL A 3 -15.88 -10.32 -19.41
C VAL A 3 -15.41 -9.42 -18.26
N GLU A 4 -14.38 -9.81 -17.51
CA GLU A 4 -13.83 -9.03 -16.41
C GLU A 4 -13.34 -7.66 -16.89
N THR A 5 -12.63 -7.61 -18.02
CA THR A 5 -12.12 -6.37 -18.60
C THR A 5 -13.26 -5.42 -18.98
N ARG A 6 -14.34 -5.93 -19.58
CA ARG A 6 -15.50 -5.10 -19.95
C ARG A 6 -16.24 -4.56 -18.73
N GLN A 7 -16.44 -5.38 -17.71
CA GLN A 7 -17.08 -4.96 -16.46
C GLN A 7 -16.25 -3.89 -15.76
N LEU A 8 -14.93 -4.07 -15.68
CA LEU A 8 -14.03 -3.08 -15.10
C LEU A 8 -14.04 -1.77 -15.89
N GLN A 9 -13.97 -1.84 -17.23
CA GLN A 9 -14.06 -0.65 -18.08
C GLN A 9 -15.37 0.10 -17.87
N GLN A 10 -16.49 -0.62 -17.76
CA GLN A 10 -17.79 0.00 -17.48
C GLN A 10 -17.79 0.73 -16.14
N GLN A 11 -17.38 0.06 -15.05
CA GLN A 11 -17.34 0.68 -13.71
C GLN A 11 -16.45 1.93 -13.68
N LEU A 12 -15.26 1.88 -14.30
CA LEU A 12 -14.36 3.02 -14.34
C LEU A 12 -14.85 4.14 -15.26
N THR A 13 -15.60 3.82 -16.32
CA THR A 13 -16.25 4.82 -17.19
C THR A 13 -17.36 5.55 -16.44
N GLU A 14 -18.21 4.80 -15.72
CA GLU A 14 -19.29 5.37 -14.90
C GLU A 14 -18.74 6.28 -13.77
N ALA A 15 -17.57 5.93 -13.22
CA ALA A 15 -16.85 6.76 -12.26
C ALA A 15 -16.12 7.96 -12.88
N GLY A 16 -16.07 8.09 -14.21
CA GLY A 16 -15.34 9.16 -14.90
C GLY A 16 -13.81 9.05 -14.80
N GLN A 17 -13.29 7.85 -14.55
CA GLN A 17 -11.88 7.58 -14.26
C GLN A 17 -11.30 6.47 -15.15
N LEU A 18 -11.87 6.23 -16.34
CA LEU A 18 -11.32 5.22 -17.25
C LEU A 18 -9.90 5.63 -17.73
N PRO A 19 -8.84 4.82 -17.50
CA PRO A 19 -7.51 5.12 -18.00
C PRO A 19 -7.42 4.94 -19.52
N GLU A 20 -6.44 5.59 -20.15
CA GLU A 20 -6.17 5.44 -21.59
C GLU A 20 -5.81 3.99 -21.95
N VAL A 21 -5.09 3.32 -21.05
CA VAL A 21 -4.70 1.92 -21.18
C VAL A 21 -5.15 1.14 -19.95
N LEU A 22 -5.95 0.09 -20.18
CA LEU A 22 -6.39 -0.85 -19.15
C LEU A 22 -6.01 -2.27 -19.57
N ILE A 23 -5.20 -2.94 -18.76
CA ILE A 23 -4.72 -4.29 -19.03
C ILE A 23 -4.96 -5.18 -17.82
N LEU A 24 -5.77 -6.23 -18.00
CA LEU A 24 -5.84 -7.37 -17.11
C LEU A 24 -5.07 -8.53 -17.74
N LYS A 25 -4.12 -9.11 -17.01
CA LYS A 25 -3.33 -10.26 -17.47
C LYS A 25 -3.23 -11.33 -16.38
N PRO A 26 -3.21 -12.63 -16.68
CA PRO A 26 -3.07 -13.65 -15.65
C PRO A 26 -1.68 -13.65 -14.99
N ILE A 27 -0.63 -13.38 -15.77
CA ILE A 27 0.75 -13.44 -15.29
C ILE A 27 1.61 -12.36 -15.93
N THR A 28 2.56 -11.85 -15.15
CA THR A 28 3.59 -10.91 -15.61
C THR A 28 4.88 -11.08 -14.80
N THR A 29 5.95 -10.41 -15.20
CA THR A 29 7.15 -10.26 -14.37
C THR A 29 6.87 -9.34 -13.18
N SER A 30 6.38 -8.13 -13.44
CA SER A 30 5.95 -7.13 -12.46
C SER A 30 4.99 -6.13 -13.11
N THR A 31 3.86 -5.84 -12.48
CA THR A 31 2.92 -4.84 -12.99
C THR A 31 3.51 -3.43 -13.00
N ASN A 32 4.46 -3.12 -12.11
CA ASN A 32 5.18 -1.84 -12.14
C ASN A 32 6.03 -1.70 -13.41
N ASP A 33 6.63 -2.79 -13.91
CA ASP A 33 7.42 -2.77 -15.14
C ASP A 33 6.54 -2.60 -16.36
N ASP A 34 5.40 -3.30 -16.38
CA ASP A 34 4.39 -3.12 -17.42
C ASP A 34 3.94 -1.65 -17.53
N VAL A 35 3.63 -1.01 -16.40
CA VAL A 35 3.24 0.41 -16.36
C VAL A 35 4.39 1.31 -16.84
N ARG A 36 5.64 1.02 -16.43
CA ARG A 36 6.82 1.80 -16.84
C ARG A 36 7.00 1.80 -18.35
N GLU A 37 6.91 0.62 -18.97
CA GLU A 37 7.06 0.47 -20.42
C GLU A 37 5.94 1.19 -21.19
N ILE A 38 4.72 1.21 -20.64
CA ILE A 38 3.58 1.91 -21.24
C ILE A 38 3.75 3.43 -21.10
N ALA A 39 4.16 3.92 -19.93
CA ALA A 39 4.39 5.34 -19.68
C ALA A 39 5.51 5.90 -20.59
N GLN A 40 6.57 5.13 -20.83
CA GLN A 40 7.65 5.52 -21.75
C GLN A 40 7.19 5.71 -23.21
N LYS A 41 6.02 5.18 -23.58
CA LYS A 41 5.40 5.39 -24.90
C LYS A 41 4.51 6.64 -24.96
N GLY A 42 4.46 7.43 -23.89
CA GLY A 42 3.73 8.70 -23.83
C GLY A 42 2.31 8.60 -23.26
N VAL A 43 1.87 7.42 -22.84
CA VAL A 43 0.56 7.23 -22.17
C VAL A 43 0.58 7.91 -20.80
N GLN A 44 -0.45 8.71 -20.48
CA GLN A 44 -0.50 9.51 -19.26
C GLN A 44 -1.37 8.90 -18.17
N SER A 45 -2.28 7.99 -18.51
CA SER A 45 -3.09 7.23 -17.55
C SER A 45 -3.16 5.75 -17.92
N VAL A 46 -2.73 4.88 -17.00
CA VAL A 46 -2.65 3.43 -17.22
C VAL A 46 -3.03 2.67 -15.96
N LEU A 47 -3.75 1.56 -16.13
CA LEU A 47 -3.96 0.53 -15.13
C LEU A 47 -3.50 -0.82 -15.68
N VAL A 48 -2.62 -1.49 -14.96
CA VAL A 48 -2.25 -2.89 -15.21
C VAL A 48 -2.57 -3.69 -13.95
N CYS A 49 -3.30 -4.79 -14.09
CA CYS A 49 -3.53 -5.71 -12.98
C CYS A 49 -3.20 -7.15 -13.41
N SER A 50 -2.61 -7.89 -12.48
CA SER A 50 -2.30 -9.32 -12.63
C SER A 50 -2.81 -10.16 -11.47
N THR A 51 -3.12 -11.45 -11.73
CA THR A 51 -3.38 -12.43 -10.66
C THR A 51 -2.11 -13.06 -10.10
N ARG A 52 -0.98 -12.96 -10.82
CA ARG A 52 0.32 -13.53 -10.44
C ARG A 52 1.49 -12.69 -10.96
N GLN A 53 2.59 -12.62 -10.21
CA GLN A 53 3.85 -12.06 -10.72
C GLN A 53 5.00 -13.06 -10.52
N THR A 54 5.92 -13.15 -11.47
CA THR A 54 7.11 -14.02 -11.35
C THR A 54 8.27 -13.32 -10.63
N HIS A 55 8.33 -11.99 -10.70
CA HIS A 55 9.40 -11.16 -10.14
C HIS A 55 8.81 -9.93 -9.43
N GLY A 56 7.84 -10.15 -8.55
CA GLY A 56 7.24 -9.07 -7.77
C GLY A 56 8.26 -8.34 -6.92
N ARG A 57 8.16 -7.01 -6.88
CA ARG A 57 9.05 -6.13 -6.11
C ARG A 57 8.34 -5.53 -4.91
N GLY A 58 9.08 -5.41 -3.81
CA GLY A 58 8.77 -4.58 -2.66
C GLY A 58 9.80 -3.46 -2.49
N GLN A 59 9.65 -2.66 -1.44
CA GLN A 59 10.60 -1.58 -1.14
C GLN A 59 12.02 -2.12 -0.90
N ARG A 60 13.01 -1.25 -1.17
CA ARG A 60 14.45 -1.57 -0.99
C ARG A 60 14.87 -2.84 -1.72
N GLN A 61 14.34 -3.07 -2.93
CA GLN A 61 14.63 -4.22 -3.79
C GLN A 61 14.30 -5.58 -3.15
N ARG A 62 13.45 -5.62 -2.13
CA ARG A 62 12.97 -6.88 -1.55
C ARG A 62 12.04 -7.58 -2.52
N GLN A 63 12.05 -8.91 -2.51
CA GLN A 63 11.11 -9.70 -3.29
C GLN A 63 9.71 -9.63 -2.65
N TRP A 64 8.68 -9.36 -3.47
CA TRP A 64 7.28 -9.51 -3.10
C TRP A 64 6.75 -10.84 -3.64
N VAL A 65 6.49 -11.79 -2.74
CA VAL A 65 5.96 -13.11 -3.11
C VAL A 65 4.55 -12.93 -3.67
N SER A 66 4.38 -13.26 -4.95
CA SER A 66 3.18 -12.90 -5.72
C SER A 66 2.46 -14.14 -6.30
N PRO A 67 1.91 -15.06 -5.47
CA PRO A 67 1.23 -16.24 -5.96
C PRO A 67 -0.07 -15.88 -6.69
N GLU A 68 -0.62 -16.87 -7.40
CA GLU A 68 -1.91 -16.75 -8.08
C GLU A 68 -3.07 -16.51 -7.10
N GLY A 69 -4.11 -15.79 -7.56
CA GLY A 69 -5.35 -15.59 -6.81
C GLY A 69 -5.44 -14.27 -6.04
N ASN A 70 -4.40 -13.43 -6.10
CA ASN A 70 -4.34 -12.13 -5.43
C ASN A 70 -4.52 -10.96 -6.42
N ILE A 71 -4.52 -9.73 -5.92
CA ILE A 71 -4.53 -8.52 -6.75
C ILE A 71 -3.13 -7.91 -6.72
N TYR A 72 -2.48 -7.84 -7.89
CA TYR A 72 -1.29 -7.03 -8.09
C TYR A 72 -1.63 -5.98 -9.14
N LEU A 73 -1.83 -4.74 -8.69
CA LEU A 73 -2.27 -3.63 -9.52
C LEU A 73 -1.17 -2.58 -9.55
N SER A 74 -0.86 -2.07 -10.74
CA SER A 74 -0.02 -0.89 -10.89
C SER A 74 -0.70 0.16 -11.73
N THR A 75 -0.47 1.43 -11.38
CA THR A 75 -0.97 2.58 -12.12
C THR A 75 0.04 3.73 -12.13
N LEU A 76 -0.13 4.66 -13.06
CA LEU A 76 0.65 5.88 -13.17
C LEU A 76 -0.11 7.03 -12.52
N LEU A 77 0.57 7.81 -11.67
CA LEU A 77 0.05 9.05 -11.12
C LEU A 77 0.90 10.24 -11.60
N ASN A 78 0.21 11.31 -11.98
CA ASN A 78 0.79 12.61 -12.28
C ASN A 78 0.47 13.56 -11.11
N LEU A 79 1.52 13.99 -10.41
CA LEU A 79 1.46 14.81 -9.21
C LEU A 79 1.66 16.29 -9.55
N ARG A 80 1.05 17.18 -8.79
CA ARG A 80 1.26 18.64 -8.89
C ARG A 80 2.51 19.09 -8.13
N THR A 81 2.90 18.34 -7.11
CA THR A 81 4.08 18.60 -6.28
C THR A 81 5.05 17.42 -6.34
N PRO A 82 6.35 17.64 -6.05
CA PRO A 82 7.31 16.54 -6.00
C PRO A 82 6.88 15.43 -5.04
N VAL A 83 7.00 14.17 -5.47
CA VAL A 83 6.70 13.01 -4.64
C VAL A 83 7.52 13.01 -3.35
N ASN A 84 6.86 12.68 -2.24
CA ASN A 84 7.50 12.46 -0.95
C ASN A 84 6.82 11.30 -0.19
N GLY A 85 7.31 11.01 1.02
CA GLY A 85 6.86 9.87 1.83
C GLY A 85 5.36 9.86 2.16
N ARG A 86 4.69 11.02 2.12
CA ARG A 86 3.24 11.13 2.40
C ARG A 86 2.38 10.39 1.40
N LEU A 87 2.82 10.26 0.13
CA LEU A 87 1.98 9.67 -0.91
C LEU A 87 1.58 8.22 -0.60
N ALA A 88 2.50 7.41 -0.06
CA ALA A 88 2.19 6.03 0.32
C ALA A 88 1.17 5.97 1.47
N LEU A 89 1.25 6.91 2.41
CA LEU A 89 0.35 7.01 3.55
C LEU A 89 -1.06 7.42 3.09
N GLU A 90 -1.16 8.40 2.19
CA GLU A 90 -2.44 8.83 1.60
C GLU A 90 -3.09 7.71 0.80
N ILE A 91 -2.31 6.96 0.01
CA ILE A 91 -2.81 5.80 -0.73
C ILE A 91 -3.33 4.73 0.25
N ALA A 92 -2.58 4.40 1.30
CA ALA A 92 -3.01 3.44 2.30
C ALA A 92 -4.32 3.85 2.97
N LEU A 93 -4.43 5.12 3.36
CA LEU A 93 -5.65 5.65 3.99
C LEU A 93 -6.87 5.56 3.08
N ASN A 94 -6.73 5.92 1.79
CA ASN A 94 -7.85 5.82 0.85
C ASN A 94 -8.23 4.36 0.57
N ILE A 95 -7.25 3.44 0.52
CA ILE A 95 -7.52 2.00 0.39
C ILE A 95 -8.35 1.48 1.58
N LEU A 96 -8.05 1.89 2.81
CA LEU A 96 -8.83 1.50 3.99
C LEU A 96 -10.29 1.97 3.93
N GLN A 97 -10.60 3.00 3.16
CA GLN A 97 -11.96 3.53 2.99
C GLN A 97 -12.74 2.87 1.84
N MET A 98 -12.15 1.91 1.13
CA MET A 98 -12.85 1.19 0.06
C MET A 98 -14.15 0.57 0.59
N PRO A 99 -15.29 0.72 -0.11
CA PRO A 99 -16.58 0.20 0.34
C PRO A 99 -16.55 -1.29 0.71
N SER A 100 -15.82 -2.10 -0.07
CA SER A 100 -15.72 -3.54 0.20
C SER A 100 -14.96 -3.89 1.48
N LEU A 101 -14.20 -2.95 2.05
CA LEU A 101 -13.33 -3.17 3.21
C LEU A 101 -13.87 -2.59 4.52
N GLN A 102 -14.99 -1.85 4.48
CA GLN A 102 -15.51 -1.09 5.62
C GLN A 102 -15.82 -1.93 6.88
N ALA A 103 -16.15 -3.22 6.71
CA ALA A 103 -16.46 -4.11 7.82
C ALA A 103 -15.22 -4.72 8.50
N LEU A 104 -14.03 -4.53 7.92
CA LEU A 104 -12.80 -5.16 8.38
C LEU A 104 -12.06 -4.25 9.37
N ASN A 105 -11.44 -4.85 10.39
CA ASN A 105 -10.56 -4.12 11.31
C ASN A 105 -9.16 -3.96 10.69
N LEU A 106 -8.99 -2.89 9.92
CA LEU A 106 -7.78 -2.60 9.15
C LEU A 106 -6.98 -1.47 9.78
N GLN A 107 -5.66 -1.58 9.61
CA GLN A 107 -4.66 -0.64 10.10
C GLN A 107 -3.68 -0.30 8.98
N VAL A 108 -2.89 0.77 9.20
CA VAL A 108 -1.74 1.08 8.36
C VAL A 108 -0.48 0.96 9.21
N LYS A 109 0.50 0.19 8.72
CA LYS A 109 1.83 0.14 9.32
C LYS A 109 2.77 0.99 8.47
N TRP A 110 3.41 1.97 9.11
CA TRP A 110 4.33 2.87 8.43
C TRP A 110 5.54 2.08 7.84
N PRO A 111 6.02 2.43 6.62
CA PRO A 111 5.58 3.54 5.78
C PRO A 111 4.54 3.17 4.71
N ASN A 112 4.30 1.88 4.45
CA ASN A 112 3.65 1.45 3.21
C ASN A 112 2.93 0.08 3.32
N ASP A 113 2.74 -0.41 4.54
CA ASP A 113 2.13 -1.71 4.78
C ASP A 113 0.64 -1.55 5.07
N LEU A 114 -0.18 -2.25 4.29
CA LEU A 114 -1.59 -2.44 4.60
C LEU A 114 -1.68 -3.56 5.64
N TYR A 115 -2.16 -3.22 6.84
CA TYR A 115 -1.98 -4.02 8.04
C TYR A 115 -3.30 -4.31 8.75
N SER A 116 -3.24 -5.21 9.73
CA SER A 116 -4.32 -5.55 10.64
C SER A 116 -3.72 -6.12 11.92
N PRO A 117 -4.49 -6.30 13.00
CA PRO A 117 -4.00 -7.04 14.17
C PRO A 117 -3.52 -8.47 13.86
N GLN A 118 -4.02 -9.07 12.77
CA GLN A 118 -3.63 -10.41 12.35
C GLN A 118 -2.38 -10.43 11.45
N GLY A 119 -1.90 -9.29 10.96
CA GLY A 119 -0.71 -9.17 10.14
C GLY A 119 -0.91 -8.34 8.87
N LYS A 120 0.12 -8.34 8.02
CA LYS A 120 0.13 -7.62 6.74
C LYS A 120 -0.74 -8.33 5.70
N TRP A 121 -1.70 -7.62 5.13
CA TRP A 121 -2.58 -8.12 4.07
C TRP A 121 -2.32 -7.45 2.71
N GLY A 122 -1.43 -6.47 2.65
CA GLY A 122 -1.03 -5.87 1.40
C GLY A 122 0.15 -4.91 1.55
N GLY A 123 0.65 -4.40 0.43
CA GLY A 123 1.78 -3.49 0.42
C GLY A 123 1.71 -2.53 -0.76
N ILE A 124 2.23 -1.33 -0.54
CA ILE A 124 2.31 -0.27 -1.53
C ILE A 124 3.77 -0.05 -1.92
N LEU A 125 4.03 0.06 -3.22
CA LEU A 125 5.35 0.38 -3.78
C LEU A 125 5.22 1.60 -4.68
N ILE A 126 5.97 2.65 -4.36
CA ILE A 126 6.05 3.86 -5.19
C ILE A 126 7.41 3.88 -5.87
N GLU A 127 7.40 3.97 -7.20
CA GLU A 127 8.60 4.09 -8.02
C GLU A 127 8.51 5.37 -8.88
N PRO A 128 9.27 6.42 -8.54
CA PRO A 128 9.29 7.65 -9.33
C PRO A 128 9.86 7.42 -10.74
N ILE A 129 9.20 7.98 -11.75
CA ILE A 129 9.74 8.17 -13.11
C ILE A 129 10.42 9.54 -13.19
N SER A 130 9.76 10.55 -12.60
CA SER A 130 10.27 11.91 -12.42
C SER A 130 9.83 12.44 -11.05
N ALA A 131 10.16 13.68 -10.72
CA ALA A 131 9.71 14.29 -9.46
C ALA A 131 8.18 14.32 -9.33
N GLN A 132 7.45 14.44 -10.43
CA GLN A 132 5.99 14.63 -10.47
C GLN A 132 5.25 13.50 -11.19
N GLN A 133 5.94 12.43 -11.56
CA GLN A 133 5.31 11.28 -12.19
C GLN A 133 5.83 10.01 -11.55
N VAL A 134 4.90 9.18 -11.05
CA VAL A 134 5.23 8.02 -10.24
C VAL A 134 4.39 6.82 -10.64
N ILE A 135 4.99 5.64 -10.53
CA ILE A 135 4.30 4.37 -10.64
C ILE A 135 3.92 3.93 -9.23
N VAL A 136 2.63 3.65 -9.03
CA VAL A 136 2.09 3.10 -7.78
C VAL A 136 1.72 1.67 -8.03
N GLY A 137 2.44 0.75 -7.39
CA GLY A 137 2.09 -0.66 -7.29
C GLY A 137 1.41 -0.96 -5.96
N VAL A 138 0.33 -1.72 -5.99
CA VAL A 138 -0.37 -2.22 -4.81
C VAL A 138 -0.59 -3.73 -4.96
N GLY A 139 -0.08 -4.48 -3.99
CA GLY A 139 -0.37 -5.91 -3.84
C GLY A 139 -1.34 -6.13 -2.69
N LEU A 140 -2.46 -6.80 -2.95
CA LEU A 140 -3.43 -7.22 -1.93
C LEU A 140 -3.49 -8.75 -1.86
N ASN A 141 -3.35 -9.29 -0.65
CA ASN A 141 -3.55 -10.69 -0.35
C ASN A 141 -5.06 -10.95 -0.22
N LEU A 142 -5.68 -11.49 -1.27
CA LEU A 142 -7.04 -11.98 -1.20
C LEU A 142 -7.10 -13.30 -0.44
N ALA A 143 -6.15 -14.20 -0.72
CA ALA A 143 -6.03 -15.52 -0.09
C ALA A 143 -4.69 -15.66 0.67
N PRO A 144 -4.57 -16.62 1.61
CA PRO A 144 -3.36 -16.80 2.39
C PRO A 144 -2.13 -17.04 1.52
N VAL A 145 -1.03 -16.35 1.84
CA VAL A 145 0.26 -16.52 1.17
C VAL A 145 1.19 -17.30 2.09
N SER A 146 1.35 -18.60 1.82
CA SER A 146 2.35 -19.41 2.53
C SER A 146 3.67 -19.38 1.77
N SER A 147 4.74 -18.88 2.41
CA SER A 147 6.10 -18.95 1.89
C SER A 147 7.12 -18.88 3.01
N ALA A 148 8.13 -19.76 2.95
CA ALA A 148 9.26 -19.78 3.88
C ALA A 148 10.15 -18.51 3.83
N VAL A 149 9.94 -17.64 2.82
CA VAL A 149 10.73 -16.42 2.58
C VAL A 149 10.13 -15.20 3.29
N ILE A 150 8.92 -15.29 3.84
CA ILE A 150 8.24 -14.16 4.47
C ILE A 150 8.70 -14.03 5.92
N ASP A 151 9.43 -12.95 6.22
CA ASP A 151 10.05 -12.66 7.52
C ASP A 151 9.12 -11.95 8.52
N GLN A 152 7.85 -11.74 8.15
CA GLN A 152 6.87 -11.00 8.95
C GLN A 152 5.50 -11.66 8.93
N LYS A 153 4.71 -11.40 9.98
CA LYS A 153 3.32 -11.87 10.04
C LYS A 153 2.52 -11.33 8.86
N THR A 154 1.92 -12.23 8.08
CA THR A 154 1.02 -11.91 6.95
C THR A 154 -0.35 -12.52 7.19
N THR A 155 -1.35 -11.94 6.54
CA THR A 155 -2.72 -12.42 6.50
C THR A 155 -3.32 -12.08 5.13
N SER A 156 -4.60 -12.41 4.94
CA SER A 156 -5.36 -12.19 3.72
C SER A 156 -6.72 -11.62 4.04
N LEU A 157 -7.33 -10.95 3.06
CA LEU A 157 -8.67 -10.38 3.23
C LEU A 157 -9.70 -11.47 3.57
N THR A 158 -9.57 -12.70 3.04
CA THR A 158 -10.44 -13.82 3.46
C THR A 158 -10.29 -14.19 4.93
N GLU A 159 -9.07 -14.22 5.48
CA GLU A 159 -8.83 -14.53 6.90
C GLU A 159 -9.34 -13.40 7.82
N LEU A 160 -9.35 -12.18 7.31
CA LEU A 160 -9.91 -11.01 8.00
C LEU A 160 -11.45 -10.97 7.97
N GLY A 161 -12.10 -11.87 7.23
CA GLY A 161 -13.55 -11.99 7.17
C GLY A 161 -14.20 -11.40 5.91
N LEU A 162 -13.42 -11.05 4.88
CA LEU A 162 -13.99 -10.67 3.58
C LEU A 162 -14.61 -11.89 2.90
N VAL A 163 -15.94 -11.93 2.86
CA VAL A 163 -16.73 -12.99 2.22
C VAL A 163 -17.16 -12.57 0.81
N SER A 164 -17.38 -13.55 -0.08
CA SER A 164 -17.92 -13.34 -1.45
C SER A 164 -17.17 -12.26 -2.25
N ILE A 165 -15.88 -12.49 -2.48
CA ILE A 165 -14.99 -11.55 -3.16
C ILE A 165 -15.43 -11.30 -4.62
N ASP A 166 -15.88 -10.08 -4.90
CA ASP A 166 -15.99 -9.55 -6.26
C ASP A 166 -14.65 -8.88 -6.64
N ARG A 167 -13.81 -9.62 -7.35
CA ARG A 167 -12.47 -9.18 -7.71
C ARG A 167 -12.48 -7.98 -8.66
N VAL A 168 -13.44 -7.90 -9.59
CA VAL A 168 -13.53 -6.77 -10.53
C VAL A 168 -13.87 -5.50 -9.78
N ARG A 169 -14.86 -5.57 -8.88
CA ARG A 169 -15.22 -4.46 -8.02
C ARG A 169 -14.06 -4.01 -7.12
N LEU A 170 -13.32 -4.94 -6.52
CA LEU A 170 -12.15 -4.61 -5.71
C LEU A 170 -11.05 -3.91 -6.54
N ILE A 171 -10.80 -4.34 -7.77
CA ILE A 171 -9.84 -3.69 -8.67
C ILE A 171 -10.28 -2.26 -8.99
N ALA A 172 -11.58 -2.05 -9.27
CA ALA A 172 -12.14 -0.73 -9.51
C ALA A 172 -12.01 0.18 -8.28
N GLU A 173 -12.48 -0.28 -7.12
CA GLU A 173 -12.40 0.46 -5.85
C GLU A 173 -10.96 0.79 -5.47
N LEU A 174 -10.02 -0.14 -5.68
CA LEU A 174 -8.59 0.08 -5.42
C LEU A 174 -8.02 1.16 -6.34
N TYR A 175 -8.29 1.09 -7.65
CA TYR A 175 -7.81 2.10 -8.58
C TYR A 175 -8.37 3.50 -8.26
N LEU A 176 -9.67 3.58 -7.99
CA LEU A 176 -10.32 4.84 -7.60
C LEU A 176 -9.75 5.40 -6.29
N ALA A 177 -9.48 4.54 -5.30
CA ALA A 177 -8.84 4.95 -4.06
C ALA A 177 -7.43 5.53 -4.29
N ILE A 178 -6.65 4.96 -5.23
CA ILE A 178 -5.33 5.48 -5.60
C ILE A 178 -5.45 6.85 -6.30
N GLN A 179 -6.40 7.01 -7.22
CA GLN A 179 -6.64 8.31 -7.88
C GLN A 179 -7.08 9.37 -6.87
N GLN A 180 -8.01 9.02 -5.98
CA GLN A 180 -8.46 9.92 -4.92
C GLN A 180 -7.29 10.33 -4.01
N ALA A 181 -6.43 9.39 -3.61
CA ALA A 181 -5.23 9.69 -2.82
C ALA A 181 -4.28 10.67 -3.51
N CYS A 182 -4.17 10.62 -4.84
CA CYS A 182 -3.42 11.60 -5.64
C CYS A 182 -4.00 13.00 -5.45
N ASP A 183 -5.32 13.14 -5.48
CA ASP A 183 -5.99 14.43 -5.25
C ASP A 183 -5.77 14.95 -3.83
N TRP A 184 -5.83 14.07 -2.81
CA TRP A 184 -5.51 14.45 -1.42
C TRP A 184 -4.05 14.93 -1.30
N PHE A 185 -3.12 14.21 -1.91
CA PHE A 185 -1.70 14.58 -1.93
C PHE A 185 -1.46 15.93 -2.64
N ASN A 186 -2.15 16.18 -3.75
CA ASN A 186 -1.99 17.37 -4.58
C ASN A 186 -2.57 18.65 -3.96
N HIS A 187 -3.53 18.54 -3.04
CA HIS A 187 -4.13 19.69 -2.35
C HIS A 187 -3.47 19.97 -0.99
N ASP A 188 -2.33 19.32 -0.69
CA ASP A 188 -1.63 19.40 0.59
C ASP A 188 -2.60 19.26 1.77
N CYS A 189 -3.42 18.20 1.73
CA CYS A 189 -4.45 17.99 2.72
C CYS A 189 -3.89 18.05 4.14
N TYR A 190 -4.30 19.10 4.85
CA TYR A 190 -4.10 19.28 6.28
C TYR A 190 -4.81 18.15 7.01
N ASN A 191 -4.15 17.50 7.98
CA ASN A 191 -4.63 16.40 8.85
C ASN A 191 -4.14 14.97 8.55
N LEU A 192 -3.11 14.78 7.71
CA LEU A 192 -2.53 13.45 7.46
C LEU A 192 -2.18 12.74 8.77
N ALA A 193 -1.58 13.45 9.73
CA ALA A 193 -1.22 12.87 11.02
C ALA A 193 -2.45 12.33 11.76
N SER A 194 -3.53 13.11 11.84
CA SER A 194 -4.75 12.71 12.54
C SER A 194 -5.39 11.47 11.91
N ARG A 195 -5.52 11.46 10.57
CA ARG A 195 -6.11 10.33 9.82
C ARG A 195 -5.25 9.08 9.95
N PHE A 196 -3.94 9.21 9.79
CA PHE A 196 -3.01 8.09 9.93
C PHE A 196 -3.00 7.54 11.35
N ASN A 197 -2.81 8.40 12.36
CA ASN A 197 -2.68 7.97 13.75
C ASN A 197 -3.94 7.29 14.27
N HIS A 198 -5.13 7.60 13.71
CA HIS A 198 -6.36 6.88 14.01
C HIS A 198 -6.34 5.40 13.55
N HIS A 199 -5.71 5.12 12.41
CA HIS A 199 -5.61 3.78 11.82
C HIS A 199 -4.23 3.12 12.02
N ALA A 200 -3.31 3.77 12.73
CA ALA A 200 -1.93 3.35 12.78
C ALA A 200 -1.77 2.06 13.59
N ALA A 201 -1.04 1.09 13.01
CA ALA A 201 -0.58 -0.07 13.74
C ALA A 201 0.44 0.34 14.81
N PHE A 202 0.39 -0.32 15.97
CA PHE A 202 1.34 -0.16 17.09
C PHE A 202 1.28 1.20 17.82
N MET A 203 0.22 1.99 17.65
CA MET A 203 0.06 3.24 18.41
C MET A 203 0.18 3.00 19.92
N GLN A 204 1.02 3.81 20.57
CA GLN A 204 1.31 3.75 22.01
C GLN A 204 1.94 2.42 22.47
N GLN A 205 2.52 1.64 21.57
CA GLN A 205 3.21 0.39 21.89
C GLN A 205 4.74 0.56 21.84
N GLN A 206 5.44 -0.33 22.54
CA GLN A 206 6.90 -0.46 22.43
C GLN A 206 7.26 -1.02 21.05
N VAL A 207 8.16 -0.30 20.38
CA VAL A 207 8.61 -0.64 19.02
C VAL A 207 10.12 -0.58 18.93
N GLU A 208 10.63 -1.34 17.98
CA GLU A 208 11.98 -1.20 17.47
C GLU A 208 11.92 -0.46 16.12
N PHE A 209 12.79 0.53 15.95
CA PHE A 209 12.88 1.29 14.70
C PHE A 209 14.29 1.25 14.13
N GLU A 210 14.41 0.61 12.97
CA GLU A 210 15.65 0.47 12.22
C GLU A 210 15.78 1.64 11.24
N HIS A 211 16.77 2.52 11.45
CA HIS A 211 17.04 3.69 10.60
C HIS A 211 18.52 3.71 10.16
N PHE A 212 18.92 4.72 9.40
CA PHE A 212 20.25 4.75 8.76
C PHE A 212 21.43 4.84 9.75
N LYS A 213 21.22 5.27 11.00
CA LYS A 213 22.29 5.34 12.02
C LYS A 213 22.32 4.13 12.94
N GLY A 214 21.42 3.16 12.75
CA GLY A 214 21.27 2.01 13.63
C GLY A 214 19.80 1.80 14.02
N THR A 215 19.61 1.22 15.20
CA THR A 215 18.29 0.87 15.72
C THR A 215 18.04 1.61 17.02
N CYS A 216 16.82 2.11 17.21
CA CYS A 216 16.35 2.64 18.49
C CYS A 216 15.11 1.88 18.97
N GLN A 217 14.85 1.92 20.27
CA GLN A 217 13.65 1.36 20.89
C GLN A 217 12.93 2.46 21.67
N GLY A 218 11.60 2.40 21.69
CA GLY A 218 10.77 3.36 22.40
C GLY A 218 9.29 3.20 22.10
N THR A 219 8.48 4.15 22.58
CA THR A 219 7.03 4.16 22.34
C THR A 219 6.71 4.81 21.01
N PHE A 220 5.99 4.12 20.12
CA PHE A 220 5.50 4.74 18.88
C PHE A 220 4.34 5.69 19.16
N LEU A 221 4.53 6.97 18.88
CA LEU A 221 3.54 8.02 19.13
C LEU A 221 2.74 8.43 17.88
N GLY A 222 3.00 7.78 16.73
CA GLY A 222 2.37 8.09 15.46
C GLY A 222 3.29 8.85 14.51
N ILE A 223 2.69 9.63 13.60
CA ILE A 223 3.40 10.48 12.65
C ILE A 223 3.02 11.96 12.79
N GLN A 224 3.88 12.83 12.26
CA GLN A 224 3.61 14.24 11.98
C GLN A 224 2.93 14.43 10.61
N ASP A 225 2.40 15.62 10.34
CA ASP A 225 1.69 15.92 9.07
C ASP A 225 2.60 15.85 7.83
N ASP A 226 3.92 15.94 8.01
CA ASP A 226 4.90 15.73 6.95
C ASP A 226 5.21 14.23 6.70
N GLY A 227 4.60 13.33 7.47
CA GLY A 227 4.78 11.88 7.38
C GLY A 227 5.89 11.31 8.26
N ALA A 228 6.59 12.13 9.05
CA ALA A 228 7.68 11.67 9.90
C ALA A 228 7.17 10.90 11.13
N VAL A 229 7.79 9.75 11.40
CA VAL A 229 7.50 8.90 12.57
C VAL A 229 8.03 9.56 13.85
N GLN A 230 7.22 9.51 14.91
CA GLN A 230 7.59 9.97 16.25
C GLN A 230 7.74 8.79 17.20
N ILE A 231 8.91 8.70 17.84
CA ILE A 231 9.20 7.66 18.84
C ILE A 231 9.73 8.33 20.11
N GLU A 232 9.10 8.04 21.24
CA GLU A 232 9.62 8.45 22.55
C GLU A 232 10.62 7.40 23.05
N THR A 233 11.90 7.76 23.03
CA THR A 233 13.01 6.93 23.51
C THR A 233 13.45 7.34 24.92
N ALA A 234 14.37 6.60 25.53
CA ALA A 234 14.96 6.98 26.82
C ALA A 234 15.71 8.33 26.77
N GLN A 235 16.09 8.79 25.59
CA GLN A 235 16.78 10.05 25.34
C GLN A 235 15.81 11.21 25.02
N GLY A 236 14.51 10.91 24.89
CA GLY A 236 13.45 11.88 24.57
C GLY A 236 12.73 11.56 23.27
N LEU A 237 12.03 12.56 22.72
CA LEU A 237 11.29 12.42 21.47
C LEU A 237 12.22 12.47 20.26
N GLU A 238 12.23 11.41 19.46
CA GLU A 238 12.97 11.32 18.20
C GLU A 238 12.02 11.26 16.99
N VAL A 239 12.45 11.85 15.88
CA VAL A 239 11.66 12.01 14.65
C VAL A 239 12.41 11.41 13.46
N PHE A 240 11.72 10.56 12.68
CA PHE A 240 12.33 9.81 11.58
C PHE A 240 11.54 9.90 10.28
N TYR A 241 12.22 10.21 9.18
CA TYR A 241 11.64 10.25 7.82
C TYR A 241 11.82 8.94 7.04
N GLN A 242 12.76 8.10 7.46
CA GLN A 242 13.13 6.86 6.78
C GLN A 242 13.53 5.83 7.82
N GLY A 243 13.03 4.61 7.66
CA GLY A 243 13.36 3.51 8.55
C GLY A 243 12.45 2.31 8.36
N ARG A 244 12.39 1.45 9.36
CA ARG A 244 11.50 0.29 9.40
C ARG A 244 10.99 0.12 10.83
N LEU A 245 9.67 0.13 10.98
CA LEU A 245 8.97 -0.04 12.25
C LEU A 245 8.68 -1.52 12.50
N ARG A 246 9.04 -2.03 13.69
CA ARG A 246 8.70 -3.39 14.13
C ARG A 246 8.13 -3.32 15.56
N PRO A 247 7.09 -4.09 15.88
CA PRO A 247 6.71 -4.27 17.28
C PRO A 247 7.82 -5.02 18.01
N ILE A 248 8.01 -4.72 19.30
CA ILE A 248 8.79 -5.58 20.19
C ILE A 248 7.81 -6.62 20.73
N ASP A 249 7.99 -7.88 20.35
CA ASP A 249 7.25 -8.96 20.97
C ASP A 249 7.70 -9.03 22.44
N HIS A 250 6.82 -8.65 23.36
CA HIS A 250 6.96 -9.10 24.74
C HIS A 250 6.73 -10.61 24.70
N ALA A 251 7.80 -11.38 24.49
CA ALA A 251 7.79 -12.76 24.93
C ALA A 251 7.30 -12.72 26.38
N GLU A 252 6.19 -13.40 26.66
CA GLU A 252 5.71 -13.58 28.01
C GLU A 252 6.92 -13.97 28.86
N SER A 253 7.37 -13.07 29.71
CA SER A 253 8.18 -13.42 30.86
C SER A 253 7.25 -14.18 31.78
N SER A 254 6.95 -15.43 31.39
CA SER A 254 6.27 -16.42 32.21
C SER A 254 7.08 -16.56 33.48
N SER A 255 6.52 -16.00 34.55
CA SER A 255 6.92 -16.27 35.92
C SER A 255 6.43 -17.65 36.34
#